data_AF-A0A955AWR1-F1
#
_entry.id   AF-A0A955AWR1-F1
#
_cell.length_a   1.000
_cell.length_b   1.000
_cell.length_c   1.000
_cell.angle_alpha   90.00
_cell.angle_beta   90.00
_cell.angle_gamma   90.00
#
_symmetry.space_group_name_H-M   'P 1'
#
loop_
_entity.id
_entity.type
_entity.pdbx_description
1 polymer ?
#
loop_
_entity_poly.entity_id
_entity_poly.type
_entity_poly.pdbx_seq_one_letter_code
_entity_poly.pdbx_strand_id
1 'polypeptide(L)'
;MDDLMLRVHLLPNLVEPMALKDGVVVVIDVLRATTTITTALEHGAKRVIPCLEVDEARRVAAEHPQAVLGGERGGCPIPGFHFGNSPAEYRHELINGRTLVFTTTNGTRALMRCRAAAAVFIGSFVNLSAVCEAVRAFDNVHLLCAGTNGQITSEDVLFAGAAVHRLSNMQGDRFAPSRWNDSAQLA
;
A
#
# COMPACT_ATOMS: atom_id res chain seq x y z
N MET A 1 -11.90 22.09 -13.70
CA MET A 1 -11.79 21.05 -12.67
C MET A 1 -11.40 19.78 -13.40
N ASP A 2 -10.34 19.13 -12.94
CA ASP A 2 -9.73 17.98 -13.60
C ASP A 2 -10.71 16.79 -13.58
N ASP A 3 -11.19 16.34 -14.75
CA ASP A 3 -12.23 15.31 -14.88
C ASP A 3 -11.68 13.88 -14.75
N LEU A 4 -10.40 13.75 -14.41
CA LEU A 4 -9.74 12.46 -14.25
C LEU A 4 -10.26 11.77 -12.99
N MET A 5 -10.68 10.51 -13.14
CA MET A 5 -11.22 9.67 -12.07
C MET A 5 -10.24 8.62 -11.58
N LEU A 6 -9.27 8.25 -12.42
CA LEU A 6 -8.24 7.26 -12.11
C LEU A 6 -6.86 7.80 -12.46
N ARG A 7 -5.96 7.81 -11.48
CA ARG A 7 -4.58 8.26 -11.66
C ARG A 7 -3.63 7.19 -11.17
N VAL A 8 -2.66 6.82 -11.99
CA VAL A 8 -1.50 6.03 -11.55
C VAL A 8 -0.34 6.98 -11.30
N HIS A 9 0.31 6.82 -10.15
CA HIS A 9 1.53 7.52 -9.78
C HIS A 9 2.65 6.50 -9.64
N LEU A 10 3.63 6.55 -10.54
CA LEU A 10 4.67 5.52 -10.64
C LEU A 10 5.69 5.57 -9.48
N LEU A 11 5.73 6.69 -8.74
CA LEU A 11 6.54 6.87 -7.54
C LEU A 11 5.89 7.86 -6.55
N PRO A 12 6.20 7.79 -5.24
CA PRO A 12 5.67 8.73 -4.25
C PRO A 12 6.08 10.20 -4.45
N ASN A 13 7.25 10.43 -5.04
CA ASN A 13 7.77 11.78 -5.30
C ASN A 13 7.22 12.42 -6.58
N LEU A 14 6.48 11.67 -7.42
CA LEU A 14 5.85 12.19 -8.63
C LEU A 14 4.45 12.80 -8.37
N VAL A 15 4.00 12.78 -7.11
CA VAL A 15 2.74 13.39 -6.70
C VAL A 15 2.95 14.26 -5.46
N GLU A 16 2.37 15.46 -5.49
CA GLU A 16 2.32 16.33 -4.32
C GLU A 16 1.31 15.80 -3.29
N PRO A 17 1.62 15.75 -1.99
CA PRO A 17 0.74 15.13 -1.00
C PRO A 17 -0.66 15.75 -0.98
N MET A 18 -0.75 17.06 -1.19
CA MET A 18 -2.02 17.79 -1.17
C MET A 18 -2.89 17.48 -2.39
N ALA A 19 -2.33 16.97 -3.49
CA ALA A 19 -3.09 16.51 -4.64
C ALA A 19 -3.90 15.24 -4.34
N LEU A 20 -3.59 14.53 -3.25
CA LEU A 20 -4.29 13.31 -2.82
C LEU A 20 -5.48 13.61 -1.90
N LYS A 21 -5.63 14.85 -1.42
CA LYS A 21 -6.49 15.19 -0.26
C LYS A 21 -7.93 14.73 -0.39
N ASP A 22 -8.53 14.94 -1.55
CA ASP A 22 -9.95 14.66 -1.80
C ASP A 22 -10.16 13.31 -2.52
N GLY A 23 -9.12 12.48 -2.58
CA GLY A 23 -9.13 11.18 -3.25
C GLY A 23 -8.87 10.02 -2.29
N VAL A 24 -9.16 8.82 -2.77
CA VAL A 24 -8.73 7.57 -2.13
C VAL A 24 -7.45 7.08 -2.79
N VAL A 25 -6.53 6.55 -1.99
CA VAL A 25 -5.23 6.06 -2.50
C VAL A 25 -5.11 4.57 -2.23
N VAL A 26 -4.78 3.80 -3.26
CA VAL A 26 -4.29 2.42 -3.14
C VAL A 26 -2.77 2.47 -3.17
N VAL A 27 -2.13 2.22 -2.03
CA VAL A 27 -0.65 2.11 -1.97
C VAL A 27 -0.23 0.72 -2.41
N ILE A 28 0.80 0.67 -3.26
CA ILE A 28 1.29 -0.52 -3.93
C ILE A 28 2.80 -0.64 -3.65
N ASP A 29 3.20 -1.72 -3.01
CA ASP A 29 4.60 -2.15 -2.79
C ASP A 29 4.54 -3.67 -2.78
N VAL A 30 4.42 -4.25 -3.98
CA VAL A 30 4.08 -5.67 -4.17
C VAL A 30 5.19 -6.55 -3.58
N LEU A 31 6.45 -6.15 -3.76
CA LEU A 31 7.63 -6.83 -3.24
C LEU A 31 8.35 -5.94 -2.22
N ARG A 32 7.94 -5.96 -0.94
CA ARG A 32 6.98 -6.91 -0.33
C ARG A 32 6.00 -6.26 0.64
N ALA A 33 6.09 -4.95 0.89
CA ALA A 33 5.46 -4.36 2.07
C ALA A 33 3.93 -4.51 2.07
N THR A 34 3.26 -4.20 0.96
CA THR A 34 1.79 -4.30 0.88
C THR A 34 1.33 -5.75 0.88
N THR A 35 2.04 -6.67 0.23
CA THR A 35 1.76 -8.11 0.30
C THR A 35 1.88 -8.63 1.73
N THR A 36 2.95 -8.25 2.45
CA THR A 36 3.16 -8.62 3.85
C THR A 36 2.06 -8.08 4.76
N ILE A 37 1.68 -6.80 4.60
CA ILE A 37 0.60 -6.18 5.38
C ILE A 37 -0.72 -6.91 5.14
N THR A 38 -1.07 -7.16 3.87
CA THR A 38 -2.30 -7.87 3.51
C THR A 38 -2.34 -9.27 4.10
N THR A 39 -1.25 -10.05 3.98
CA THR A 39 -1.15 -11.39 4.57
C THR A 39 -1.24 -11.38 6.09
N ALA A 40 -0.60 -10.41 6.77
CA ALA A 40 -0.69 -10.30 8.22
C ALA A 40 -2.13 -10.04 8.69
N LEU A 41 -2.85 -9.14 8.00
CA LEU A 41 -4.26 -8.85 8.29
C LEU A 41 -5.17 -10.04 8.01
N GLU A 42 -4.98 -10.73 6.88
CA GLU A 42 -5.70 -11.96 6.53
C GLU A 42 -5.50 -13.06 7.59
N HIS A 43 -4.28 -13.20 8.11
CA HIS A 43 -3.97 -14.15 9.18
C HIS A 43 -4.38 -13.69 10.59
N GLY A 44 -5.12 -12.59 10.70
CA GLY A 44 -5.78 -12.18 11.94
C GLY A 44 -5.04 -11.12 12.75
N ALA A 45 -4.02 -10.43 12.20
CA ALA A 45 -3.46 -9.25 12.85
C ALA A 45 -4.58 -8.25 13.18
N LYS A 46 -4.61 -7.75 14.42
CA LYS A 46 -5.64 -6.80 14.87
C LYS A 46 -5.57 -5.48 14.10
N ARG A 47 -4.36 -5.03 13.80
CA ARG A 47 -4.04 -3.83 13.02
C ARG A 47 -2.55 -3.82 12.68
N VAL A 48 -2.20 -3.02 11.68
CA VAL A 48 -0.80 -2.70 11.34
C VAL A 48 -0.55 -1.22 11.56
N ILE A 49 0.55 -0.89 12.23
CA ILE A 49 1.00 0.48 12.47
C ILE A 49 2.30 0.70 11.70
N PRO A 50 2.27 1.40 10.56
CA PRO A 50 3.47 1.71 9.79
C PRO A 50 4.29 2.81 10.49
N CYS A 51 5.59 2.61 10.57
CA CYS A 51 6.56 3.58 11.08
C CYS A 51 7.63 3.88 10.02
N LEU A 52 8.15 5.11 10.04
CA LEU A 52 9.23 5.51 9.14
C LEU A 52 10.57 4.94 9.61
N GLU A 53 10.84 5.02 10.91
CA GLU A 53 12.13 4.65 11.47
C GLU A 53 12.08 3.48 12.44
N VAL A 54 13.21 2.77 12.56
CA VAL A 54 13.33 1.60 13.44
C VAL A 54 13.10 2.00 14.90
N ASP A 55 13.68 3.10 15.33
CA ASP A 55 13.54 3.59 16.71
C ASP A 55 12.11 4.06 17.00
N GLU A 56 11.42 4.62 16.01
CA GLU A 56 9.99 4.93 16.10
C GLU A 56 9.18 3.64 16.29
N ALA A 57 9.40 2.62 15.47
CA ALA A 57 8.72 1.33 15.60
C ALA A 57 8.92 0.70 16.99
N ARG A 58 10.14 0.75 17.53
CA ARG A 58 10.42 0.26 18.89
C ARG A 58 9.64 1.02 19.97
N ARG A 59 9.61 2.35 19.88
CA ARG A 59 8.85 3.18 20.84
C ARG A 59 7.34 2.89 20.74
N VAL A 60 6.79 2.86 19.53
CA VAL A 60 5.36 2.57 19.30
C VAL A 60 4.99 1.17 19.80
N ALA A 61 5.85 0.17 19.60
CA ALA A 61 5.60 -1.17 20.12
C ALA A 61 5.59 -1.21 21.66
N ALA A 62 6.42 -0.40 22.34
CA ALA A 62 6.43 -0.32 23.79
C ALA A 62 5.12 0.28 24.37
N GLU A 63 4.40 1.09 23.60
CA GLU A 63 3.11 1.69 23.96
C GLU A 63 1.92 0.73 23.73
N HIS A 64 2.17 -0.45 23.14
CA HIS A 64 1.13 -1.39 22.74
C HIS A 64 1.40 -2.79 23.35
N PRO A 65 0.65 -3.18 24.39
CA PRO A 65 0.76 -4.52 24.95
C PRO A 65 0.56 -5.59 23.87
N GLN A 66 1.42 -6.60 23.86
CA GLN A 66 1.42 -7.70 22.88
C GLN A 66 1.69 -7.28 21.42
N ALA A 67 2.17 -6.06 21.18
CA ALA A 67 2.65 -5.70 19.86
C ALA A 67 3.86 -6.54 19.44
N VAL A 68 3.91 -6.84 18.16
CA VAL A 68 5.05 -7.50 17.51
C VAL A 68 5.66 -6.55 16.50
N LEU A 69 6.97 -6.66 16.34
CA LEU A 69 7.76 -5.83 15.44
C LEU A 69 8.05 -6.63 14.17
N GLY A 70 7.75 -6.04 13.02
CA GLY A 70 8.04 -6.63 11.71
C GLY A 70 8.64 -5.61 10.75
N GLY A 71 9.36 -6.07 9.74
CA GLY A 71 9.86 -5.19 8.69
C GLY A 71 11.28 -5.46 8.25
N GLU A 72 11.82 -4.53 7.47
CA GLU A 72 13.14 -4.67 6.87
C GLU A 72 13.87 -3.33 6.73
N ARG A 73 15.18 -3.43 6.54
CA ARG A 73 16.04 -2.37 6.00
C ARG A 73 16.94 -2.97 4.93
N GLY A 74 16.90 -2.41 3.72
CA GLY A 74 17.72 -2.91 2.60
C GLY A 74 17.41 -4.36 2.21
N GLY A 75 16.18 -4.82 2.42
CA GLY A 75 15.71 -6.18 2.17
C GLY A 75 15.97 -7.16 3.32
N CYS A 76 16.72 -6.76 4.34
CA CYS A 76 17.13 -7.61 5.46
C CYS A 76 16.24 -7.42 6.69
N PRO A 77 15.96 -8.49 7.46
CA PRO A 77 15.28 -8.37 8.75
C PRO A 77 16.03 -7.43 9.70
N ILE A 78 15.28 -6.68 10.50
CA ILE A 78 15.85 -5.73 11.47
C ILE A 78 16.27 -6.50 12.73
N PRO A 79 17.52 -6.35 13.23
CA PRO A 79 17.95 -7.03 14.45
C PRO A 79 17.02 -6.75 15.65
N GLY A 80 16.59 -7.81 16.33
CA GLY A 80 15.67 -7.71 17.46
C GLY A 80 14.21 -7.42 17.10
N PHE A 81 13.83 -7.47 15.82
CA PHE A 81 12.42 -7.57 15.42
C PHE A 81 11.97 -9.02 15.45
N HIS A 82 10.66 -9.24 15.54
CA HIS A 82 10.07 -10.58 15.58
C HIS A 82 9.99 -11.20 14.18
N PHE A 83 9.74 -10.37 13.17
CA PHE A 83 9.56 -10.79 11.77
C PHE A 83 10.31 -9.88 10.81
N GLY A 84 10.68 -10.42 9.65
CA GLY A 84 11.14 -9.69 8.47
C GLY A 84 9.99 -9.08 7.66
N ASN A 85 10.24 -8.83 6.38
CA ASN A 85 9.24 -8.41 5.40
C ASN A 85 8.90 -9.54 4.40
N SER A 86 8.95 -10.80 4.85
CA SER A 86 8.43 -11.92 4.07
C SER A 86 7.01 -12.25 4.52
N PRO A 87 6.00 -12.28 3.62
CA PRO A 87 4.62 -12.63 3.97
C PRO A 87 4.51 -13.99 4.68
N ALA A 88 5.38 -14.95 4.32
CA ALA A 88 5.39 -16.30 4.89
C ALA A 88 5.74 -16.34 6.40
N GLU A 89 6.35 -15.29 6.94
CA GLU A 89 6.69 -15.21 8.37
C GLU A 89 5.45 -14.93 9.24
N TYR A 90 4.39 -14.34 8.67
CA TYR A 90 3.23 -13.83 9.38
C TYR A 90 2.14 -14.88 9.57
N ARG A 91 2.50 -16.06 10.08
CA ARG A 91 1.56 -17.18 10.28
C ARG A 91 0.48 -16.84 11.33
N HIS A 92 -0.73 -17.39 11.15
CA HIS A 92 -1.87 -17.14 12.03
C HIS A 92 -1.54 -17.29 13.52
N GLU A 93 -0.85 -18.37 13.92
CA GLU A 93 -0.55 -18.65 15.33
C GLU A 93 0.41 -17.62 15.96
N LEU A 94 1.16 -16.89 15.12
CA LEU A 94 2.13 -15.90 15.55
C LEU A 94 1.56 -14.48 15.56
N ILE A 95 0.56 -14.19 14.71
CA ILE A 95 0.08 -12.82 14.47
C ILE A 95 -1.37 -12.57 14.91
N ASN A 96 -2.19 -13.62 15.05
CA ASN A 96 -3.62 -13.48 15.36
C ASN A 96 -3.87 -12.67 16.64
N GLY A 97 -4.74 -11.67 16.54
CA GLY A 97 -5.08 -10.74 17.62
C GLY A 97 -4.00 -9.73 17.99
N ARG A 98 -2.79 -9.82 17.42
CA ARG A 98 -1.66 -8.94 17.75
C ARG A 98 -1.68 -7.66 16.94
N THR A 99 -1.15 -6.58 17.52
CA THR A 99 -0.83 -5.36 16.76
C THR A 99 0.55 -5.53 16.12
N LEU A 100 0.64 -5.39 14.81
CA LEU A 100 1.92 -5.39 14.10
C LEU A 100 2.42 -3.96 13.98
N VAL A 101 3.58 -3.66 14.54
CA VAL A 101 4.31 -2.41 14.29
C VAL A 101 5.34 -2.68 13.21
N PHE A 102 5.23 -1.98 12.09
CA PHE A 102 5.84 -2.36 10.83
C PHE A 102 6.66 -1.23 10.21
N THR A 103 7.87 -1.51 9.74
CA THR A 103 8.68 -0.48 9.05
C THR A 103 9.49 -1.07 7.91
N THR A 104 9.48 -0.39 6.76
CA THR A 104 10.17 -0.82 5.54
C THR A 104 10.90 0.37 4.91
N THR A 105 11.75 0.09 3.93
CA THR A 105 12.52 1.07 3.19
C THR A 105 11.62 1.91 2.28
N ASN A 106 10.63 1.29 1.62
CA ASN A 106 9.81 1.94 0.59
C ASN A 106 8.35 2.10 1.03
N GLY A 107 7.64 1.00 1.30
CA GLY A 107 6.19 1.01 1.53
C GLY A 107 5.70 1.91 2.65
N THR A 108 6.40 2.01 3.79
CA THR A 108 5.98 2.94 4.86
C THR A 108 6.19 4.40 4.48
N ARG A 109 7.16 4.72 3.63
CA ARG A 109 7.33 6.07 3.07
C ARG A 109 6.20 6.42 2.10
N ALA A 110 5.81 5.48 1.25
CA ALA A 110 4.66 5.64 0.36
C ALA A 110 3.37 5.88 1.16
N LEU A 111 3.13 5.10 2.24
CA LEU A 111 1.99 5.31 3.14
C LEU A 111 2.00 6.71 3.78
N MET A 112 3.15 7.19 4.20
CA MET A 112 3.26 8.53 4.81
C MET A 112 3.01 9.66 3.82
N ARG A 113 3.29 9.46 2.53
CA ARG A 113 2.95 10.42 1.46
C ARG A 113 1.44 10.61 1.32
N CYS A 114 0.65 9.60 1.68
CA CYS A 114 -0.81 9.57 1.54
C CYS A 114 -1.57 10.17 2.73
N ARG A 115 -0.90 10.75 3.74
CA ARG A 115 -1.57 11.23 4.96
C ARG A 115 -2.68 12.26 4.76
N ALA A 116 -2.63 13.01 3.66
CA ALA A 116 -3.67 13.99 3.34
C ALA A 116 -4.92 13.36 2.71
N ALA A 117 -4.82 12.13 2.17
CA ALA A 117 -5.89 11.48 1.42
C ALA A 117 -7.13 11.19 2.27
N ALA A 118 -8.29 11.16 1.62
CA ALA A 118 -9.56 10.86 2.27
C ALA A 118 -9.61 9.44 2.84
N ALA A 119 -9.00 8.48 2.15
CA ALA A 119 -8.78 7.12 2.63
C ALA A 119 -7.55 6.49 1.97
N VAL A 120 -6.92 5.54 2.67
CA VAL A 120 -5.78 4.77 2.16
C VAL A 120 -6.09 3.29 2.23
N PHE A 121 -5.95 2.62 1.09
CA PHE A 121 -6.07 1.18 0.91
C PHE A 121 -4.69 0.57 0.61
N ILE A 122 -4.55 -0.72 0.93
CA ILE A 122 -3.34 -1.51 0.66
C ILE A 122 -3.63 -2.41 -0.53
N GLY A 123 -2.88 -2.26 -1.63
CA GLY A 123 -3.04 -3.05 -2.84
C GLY A 123 -1.87 -4.00 -3.09
N SER A 124 -2.18 -5.29 -3.26
CA SER A 124 -1.25 -6.32 -3.69
C SER A 124 -1.99 -7.42 -4.47
N PHE A 125 -1.29 -8.26 -5.25
CA PHE A 125 -1.98 -9.26 -6.08
C PHE A 125 -2.90 -10.20 -5.30
N VAL A 126 -2.56 -10.50 -4.04
CA VAL A 126 -3.37 -11.37 -3.17
C VAL A 126 -4.72 -10.77 -2.79
N ASN A 127 -4.92 -9.44 -2.94
CA ASN A 127 -6.20 -8.78 -2.68
C ASN A 127 -6.70 -7.89 -3.85
N LEU A 128 -6.16 -8.05 -5.06
CA LEU A 128 -6.50 -7.23 -6.24
C LEU A 128 -8.01 -7.05 -6.43
N SER A 129 -8.77 -8.14 -6.38
CA SER A 129 -10.22 -8.10 -6.58
C SER A 129 -10.93 -7.33 -5.47
N ALA A 130 -10.53 -7.54 -4.21
CA ALA A 130 -11.15 -6.91 -3.06
C ALA A 130 -10.86 -5.40 -3.02
N VAL A 131 -9.64 -4.98 -3.33
CA VAL A 131 -9.29 -3.55 -3.34
C VAL A 131 -9.98 -2.81 -4.47
N CYS A 132 -10.08 -3.41 -5.67
CA CYS A 132 -10.83 -2.80 -6.78
C CYS A 132 -12.32 -2.65 -6.43
N GLU A 133 -12.92 -3.67 -5.81
CA GLU A 133 -14.32 -3.60 -5.36
C GLU A 133 -14.51 -2.52 -4.28
N ALA A 134 -13.55 -2.37 -3.36
CA ALA A 134 -13.62 -1.36 -2.31
C ALA A 134 -13.53 0.07 -2.88
N VAL A 135 -12.71 0.31 -3.91
CA VAL A 135 -12.49 1.66 -4.45
C VAL A 135 -13.43 2.04 -5.60
N ARG A 136 -14.21 1.10 -6.18
CA ARG A 136 -15.03 1.37 -7.37
C ARG A 136 -16.12 2.44 -7.19
N ALA A 137 -16.54 2.68 -5.94
CA ALA A 137 -17.58 3.66 -5.63
C ALA A 137 -17.04 5.10 -5.53
N PHE A 138 -15.72 5.28 -5.57
CA PHE A 138 -15.07 6.59 -5.45
C PHE A 138 -14.80 7.20 -6.83
N ASP A 139 -14.89 8.52 -6.90
CA ASP A 139 -14.71 9.28 -8.14
C ASP A 139 -13.29 9.78 -8.36
N ASN A 140 -12.44 9.72 -7.33
CA ASN A 140 -11.06 10.16 -7.38
C ASN A 140 -10.17 9.07 -6.76
N VAL A 141 -9.71 8.14 -7.60
CA VAL A 141 -8.90 6.99 -7.21
C VAL A 141 -7.46 7.21 -7.67
N HIS A 142 -6.52 7.09 -6.74
CA HIS A 142 -5.10 7.12 -7.00
C HIS A 142 -4.47 5.75 -6.74
N LEU A 143 -3.75 5.21 -7.71
CA LEU A 143 -2.91 4.03 -7.54
C LEU A 143 -1.46 4.53 -7.36
N LEU A 144 -0.89 4.35 -6.17
CA LEU A 144 0.42 4.86 -5.82
C LEU A 144 1.44 3.74 -5.70
N CYS A 145 2.30 3.59 -6.70
CA CYS A 145 3.46 2.70 -6.66
C CYS A 145 4.51 3.27 -5.70
N ALA A 146 5.03 2.43 -4.82
CA ALA A 146 6.09 2.79 -3.89
C ALA A 146 7.44 2.84 -4.61
N GLY A 147 7.65 1.93 -5.56
CA GLY A 147 8.94 1.71 -6.21
C GLY A 147 9.99 1.22 -5.21
N THR A 148 11.26 1.23 -5.63
CA THR A 148 12.38 0.86 -4.78
C THR A 148 13.49 1.88 -4.89
N ASN A 149 13.91 2.48 -3.77
CA ASN A 149 14.97 3.49 -3.73
C ASN A 149 14.74 4.65 -4.73
N GLY A 150 13.46 5.05 -4.90
CA GLY A 150 13.08 6.12 -5.84
C GLY A 150 13.10 5.72 -7.31
N GLN A 151 13.20 4.42 -7.63
CA GLN A 151 13.12 3.89 -8.98
C GLN A 151 11.79 3.16 -9.20
N ILE A 152 11.22 3.33 -10.39
CA ILE A 152 9.98 2.64 -10.80
C ILE A 152 10.30 1.14 -10.87
N THR A 153 9.40 0.31 -10.34
CA THR A 153 9.56 -1.14 -10.36
C THR A 153 8.44 -1.81 -11.17
N SER A 154 8.77 -2.89 -11.87
CA SER A 154 7.85 -3.52 -12.81
C SER A 154 6.68 -4.22 -12.12
N GLU A 155 6.89 -4.77 -10.93
CA GLU A 155 5.85 -5.45 -10.16
C GLU A 155 4.76 -4.51 -9.65
N ASP A 156 5.13 -3.29 -9.22
CA ASP A 156 4.18 -2.29 -8.77
C ASP A 156 3.37 -1.75 -9.95
N VAL A 157 4.05 -1.49 -11.09
CA VAL A 157 3.39 -1.08 -12.33
C VAL A 157 2.45 -2.18 -12.86
N LEU A 158 2.88 -3.44 -12.83
CA LEU A 158 2.06 -4.57 -13.25
C LEU A 158 0.79 -4.69 -12.41
N PHE A 159 0.89 -4.48 -11.08
CA PHE A 159 -0.30 -4.44 -10.23
C PHE A 159 -1.18 -3.24 -10.55
N ALA A 160 -0.61 -2.06 -10.76
CA ALA A 160 -1.36 -0.86 -11.13
C ALA A 160 -2.14 -1.08 -12.44
N GLY A 161 -1.51 -1.62 -13.49
CA GLY A 161 -2.16 -1.97 -14.75
C GLY A 161 -3.28 -3.01 -14.59
N ALA A 162 -3.04 -4.05 -13.78
CA ALA A 162 -4.07 -5.04 -13.47
C ALA A 162 -5.27 -4.40 -12.74
N ALA A 163 -5.03 -3.45 -11.85
CA ALA A 163 -6.09 -2.71 -11.16
C ALA A 163 -6.84 -1.75 -12.11
N VAL A 164 -6.14 -1.02 -12.98
CA VAL A 164 -6.74 -0.18 -14.02
C VAL A 164 -7.64 -1.02 -14.92
N HIS A 165 -7.12 -2.13 -15.46
CA HIS A 165 -7.87 -3.03 -16.32
C HIS A 165 -9.08 -3.63 -15.61
N ARG A 166 -8.98 -3.94 -14.32
CA ARG A 166 -10.11 -4.48 -13.57
C ARG A 166 -11.17 -3.42 -13.32
N LEU A 167 -10.79 -2.22 -12.87
CA LEU A 167 -11.71 -1.11 -12.59
C LEU A 167 -12.45 -0.66 -13.86
N SER A 168 -11.77 -0.66 -15.01
CA SER A 168 -12.37 -0.29 -16.30
C SER A 168 -13.43 -1.28 -16.79
N ASN A 169 -13.31 -2.55 -16.41
CA ASN A 169 -14.26 -3.60 -16.74
C ASN A 169 -15.41 -3.75 -15.73
N MET A 170 -15.38 -3.02 -14.62
CA MET A 170 -16.51 -2.98 -13.67
C MET A 170 -17.63 -2.11 -14.26
N GLN A 171 -18.87 -2.62 -14.28
CA GLN A 171 -20.01 -1.99 -14.97
C GLN A 171 -20.18 -0.50 -14.62
N GLY A 172 -20.18 0.35 -15.65
CA GLY A 172 -20.42 1.80 -15.56
C GLY A 172 -19.32 2.63 -16.21
N ASP A 173 -19.68 3.73 -16.87
CA ASP A 173 -18.75 4.61 -17.61
C ASP A 173 -17.83 5.46 -16.70
N ARG A 174 -17.74 5.09 -15.41
CA ARG A 174 -17.02 5.85 -14.38
C ARG A 174 -15.51 5.80 -14.62
N PHE A 175 -14.97 4.64 -14.90
CA PHE A 175 -13.54 4.45 -15.16
C PHE A 175 -13.23 4.39 -16.66
N ALA A 176 -13.91 5.21 -17.48
CA ALA A 176 -13.62 5.30 -18.91
C ALA A 176 -12.17 5.75 -19.18
N PRO A 177 -11.47 5.20 -20.19
CA PRO A 177 -10.07 5.56 -20.50
C PRO A 177 -9.83 7.06 -20.74
N SER A 178 -10.84 7.80 -21.19
CA SER A 178 -10.79 9.25 -21.37
C SER A 178 -10.61 10.04 -20.06
N ARG A 179 -10.79 9.38 -18.91
CA ARG A 179 -10.71 9.97 -17.56
C ARG A 179 -9.51 9.44 -16.77
N TRP A 180 -8.50 8.92 -17.47
CA TRP A 180 -7.25 8.40 -16.91
C TRP A 180 -6.08 9.34 -17.19
N ASN A 181 -5.12 9.45 -16.27
CA ASN A 181 -3.85 10.10 -16.59
C ASN A 181 -2.98 9.23 -17.50
N ASP A 182 -1.96 9.81 -18.11
CA ASP A 182 -1.06 9.10 -19.04
C ASP A 182 -0.42 7.85 -18.42
N SER A 183 -0.02 7.92 -17.15
CA SER A 183 0.53 6.76 -16.44
C SER A 183 -0.47 5.61 -16.29
N ALA A 184 -1.76 5.90 -16.12
CA ALA A 184 -2.80 4.87 -16.08
C ALA A 184 -3.11 4.28 -17.47
N GLN A 185 -2.87 5.03 -18.55
CA GLN A 185 -2.98 4.50 -19.92
C GLN A 185 -1.79 3.61 -20.30
N LEU A 186 -0.61 3.85 -19.70
CA LEU A 186 0.61 3.07 -19.96
C LEU A 186 0.69 1.77 -19.15
N ALA A 187 0.04 1.72 -17.98
CA ALA A 187 0.15 0.63 -17.03
C ALA A 187 -0.62 -0.63 -17.47
#